data_AF-A0A4R7UW20-F1
#
_entry.id   AF-A0A4R7UW20-F1
#
_cell.length_a   1.000
_cell.length_b   1.000
_cell.length_c   1.000
_cell.angle_alpha   90.00
_cell.angle_beta   90.00
_cell.angle_gamma   90.00
#
_symmetry.space_group_name_H-M   'P 1'
#
loop_
_entity.id
_entity.type
_entity.pdbx_description
1 polymer ?
#
loop_
_entity_poly.entity_id
_entity_poly.type
_entity_poly.pdbx_seq_one_letter_code
_entity_poly.pdbx_strand_id
1 'polypeptide(L)'
;MLILIAGPYRSGTDDDPELMAGNLARLEEAAWPIFQRGHVPMIGEWVALPVLRGAGGTGPTDPVAEQIMYPTAERLLEHCDAVLRLPGDSTGADQDVRIARERGLPVYHRVEDIPAR
;
A
#
# COMPACT_ATOMS: atom_id res chain seq x y z
N MET A 1 -8.54 12.02 -6.73
CA MET A 1 -7.10 11.76 -6.54
C MET A 1 -6.89 10.28 -6.63
N LEU A 2 -5.73 9.84 -7.10
CA LEU A 2 -5.24 8.49 -6.85
C LEU A 2 -4.57 8.47 -5.48
N ILE A 3 -5.09 7.68 -4.55
CA ILE A 3 -4.64 7.65 -3.15
C ILE A 3 -4.05 6.28 -2.84
N LEU A 4 -2.76 6.24 -2.54
CA LEU A 4 -2.11 5.01 -2.06
C LEU A 4 -2.51 4.75 -0.61
N ILE A 5 -2.99 3.55 -0.31
CA ILE A 5 -3.28 3.07 1.03
C ILE A 5 -2.06 2.29 1.50
N ALA A 6 -1.37 2.82 2.50
CA ALA A 6 -0.16 2.26 3.08
C ALA A 6 -0.45 1.74 4.50
N GLY A 7 -0.11 0.49 4.78
CA GLY A 7 -0.25 -0.12 6.10
C GLY A 7 0.50 -1.44 6.24
N PRO A 8 0.32 -2.19 7.34
CA PRO A 8 0.92 -3.51 7.49
C PRO A 8 0.35 -4.46 6.44
N TYR A 9 1.24 -5.08 5.67
CA TYR A 9 0.93 -6.25 4.84
C TYR A 9 1.66 -7.48 5.38
N ARG A 10 3.00 -7.45 5.34
CA ARG A 10 3.87 -8.53 5.83
C ARG A 10 4.22 -8.39 7.32
N SER A 11 4.31 -7.17 7.83
CA SER A 11 4.72 -6.92 9.23
C SER A 11 3.75 -7.54 10.23
N GLY A 12 4.30 -8.19 11.27
CA GLY A 12 3.52 -8.86 12.31
C GLY A 12 2.84 -10.16 11.88
N THR A 13 3.23 -10.73 10.74
CA THR A 13 2.63 -11.98 10.22
C THR A 13 3.54 -13.20 10.36
N ASP A 14 4.83 -13.02 10.66
CA ASP A 14 5.84 -14.09 10.60
C ASP A 14 5.77 -14.92 9.30
N ASP A 15 5.42 -14.25 8.21
CA ASP A 15 5.23 -14.83 6.87
C ASP A 15 4.06 -15.84 6.75
N ASP A 16 3.13 -15.83 7.71
CA ASP A 16 1.90 -16.61 7.67
C ASP A 16 0.94 -16.07 6.58
N PRO A 17 0.56 -16.89 5.58
CA PRO A 17 -0.28 -16.45 4.48
C PRO A 17 -1.68 -15.98 4.89
N GLU A 18 -2.27 -16.55 5.95
CA GLU A 18 -3.61 -16.16 6.42
C GLU A 18 -3.56 -14.80 7.12
N LEU A 19 -2.53 -14.57 7.94
CA LEU A 19 -2.31 -13.26 8.56
C LEU A 19 -2.04 -12.18 7.52
N MET A 20 -1.27 -12.50 6.46
CA MET A 20 -1.03 -11.58 5.34
C MET A 20 -2.31 -11.28 4.55
N ALA A 21 -3.15 -12.28 4.32
CA ALA A 21 -4.46 -12.08 3.69
C ALA A 21 -5.38 -11.20 4.56
N GLY A 22 -5.38 -11.42 5.88
CA GLY A 22 -6.11 -10.57 6.83
C GLY A 22 -5.61 -9.13 6.85
N ASN A 23 -4.30 -8.92 6.76
CA ASN A 23 -3.70 -7.60 6.62
C ASN A 23 -4.09 -6.92 5.30
N LEU A 24 -4.08 -7.64 4.19
CA LEU A 24 -4.56 -7.10 2.91
C LEU A 24 -6.03 -6.70 2.99
N ALA A 25 -6.90 -7.53 3.58
CA ALA A 25 -8.31 -7.21 3.76
C ALA A 25 -8.51 -5.91 4.57
N ARG A 26 -7.70 -5.67 5.60
CA ARG A 26 -7.73 -4.40 6.37
C ARG A 26 -7.34 -3.18 5.53
N LEU A 27 -6.42 -3.32 4.58
CA LEU A 27 -6.11 -2.24 3.63
C LEU A 27 -7.31 -1.99 2.71
N GLU A 28 -7.94 -3.06 2.24
CA GLU A 28 -9.10 -3.00 1.34
C GLU A 28 -10.34 -2.37 2.00
N GLU A 29 -10.51 -2.52 3.32
CA GLU A 29 -11.58 -1.84 4.09
C GLU A 29 -11.55 -0.31 3.92
N ALA A 30 -10.37 0.29 3.74
CA ALA A 30 -10.23 1.73 3.52
C ALA A 30 -10.58 2.17 2.09
N ALA A 31 -10.64 1.24 1.13
CA ALA A 31 -10.86 1.55 -0.28
C ALA A 31 -12.25 2.12 -0.55
N TRP A 32 -13.29 1.53 0.06
CA TRP A 32 -14.67 2.00 -0.12
C TRP A 32 -14.89 3.43 0.40
N PRO A 33 -14.52 3.77 1.65
CA PRO A 33 -14.58 5.14 2.14
C PRO A 33 -13.82 6.17 1.27
N ILE A 34 -12.65 5.82 0.74
CA ILE A 34 -11.91 6.68 -0.22
C ILE A 34 -12.73 6.89 -1.50
N PHE A 35 -13.30 5.81 -2.05
CA PHE A 35 -14.12 5.87 -3.25
C PHE A 35 -15.36 6.74 -3.07
N GLN A 36 -16.05 6.61 -1.93
CA GLN A 36 -17.22 7.43 -1.60
C GLN A 36 -16.92 8.93 -1.54
N ARG A 37 -15.68 9.32 -1.27
CA ARG A 37 -15.24 10.73 -1.27
C ARG A 37 -14.90 11.25 -2.67
N GLY A 38 -15.05 10.44 -3.72
CA GLY A 38 -14.80 10.82 -5.12
C GLY A 38 -13.35 10.59 -5.57
N HIS A 39 -12.61 9.73 -4.88
CA HIS A 39 -11.20 9.41 -5.17
C HIS A 39 -11.04 7.96 -5.63
N VAL A 40 -9.88 7.62 -6.18
CA VAL A 40 -9.54 6.26 -6.60
C VAL A 40 -8.56 5.68 -5.56
N PRO A 41 -8.94 4.64 -4.80
CA PRO A 41 -8.02 3.97 -3.89
C PRO A 41 -7.01 3.10 -4.65
N MET A 42 -5.81 2.96 -4.10
CA MET A 42 -4.75 2.09 -4.63
C MET A 42 -4.02 1.40 -3.48
N ILE A 43 -3.70 0.11 -3.63
CA ILE A 43 -2.88 -0.67 -2.69
C ILE A 43 -1.68 -1.21 -3.48
N GLY A 44 -0.47 -1.14 -2.89
CA GLY A 44 0.76 -1.57 -3.57
C GLY A 44 0.70 -3.05 -3.99
N GLU A 45 0.21 -3.90 -3.11
CA GLU A 45 0.09 -5.36 -3.29
C GLU A 45 -0.84 -5.74 -4.46
N TRP A 46 -1.87 -4.94 -4.77
CA TRP A 46 -2.74 -5.19 -5.93
C TRP A 46 -1.95 -5.19 -7.25
N VAL A 47 -0.88 -4.41 -7.32
CA VAL A 47 -0.01 -4.32 -8.49
C VAL A 47 1.21 -5.24 -8.36
N ALA A 48 1.82 -5.28 -7.17
CA ALA A 48 3.07 -5.99 -6.96
C ALA A 48 2.90 -7.52 -7.00
N LEU A 49 1.81 -8.07 -6.46
CA LEU A 49 1.61 -9.52 -6.41
C LEU A 49 1.43 -10.16 -7.80
N PRO A 50 0.64 -9.60 -8.73
CA PRO A 50 0.62 -10.08 -10.11
C PRO A 50 1.98 -10.03 -10.81
N VAL A 51 2.76 -8.95 -10.59
CA VAL A 51 4.10 -8.81 -11.18
C VAL A 51 5.04 -9.88 -10.63
N LEU A 52 5.02 -10.10 -9.32
CA LEU A 52 5.78 -11.14 -8.64
C LEU A 52 5.49 -12.53 -9.21
N ARG A 53 4.20 -12.88 -9.35
CA ARG A 53 3.80 -14.15 -9.97
C ARG A 53 4.29 -14.26 -11.41
N GLY A 54 4.22 -13.18 -12.18
CA GLY A 54 4.73 -13.12 -13.55
C GLY A 54 6.24 -13.34 -13.66
N ALA A 55 7.00 -12.94 -12.63
CA ALA A 55 8.43 -13.19 -12.51
C ALA A 55 8.78 -14.62 -12.02
N GLY A 56 7.78 -15.47 -11.80
CA GLY A 56 7.96 -16.83 -11.25
C GLY A 56 8.11 -16.88 -9.73
N GLY A 57 7.90 -15.75 -9.03
CA GLY A 57 7.97 -15.69 -7.58
C GLY A 57 6.81 -16.43 -6.92
N THR A 58 7.12 -17.12 -5.82
CA THR A 58 6.16 -17.99 -5.12
C THR A 58 5.37 -17.27 -4.02
N GLY A 59 5.82 -16.09 -3.61
CA GLY A 59 5.16 -15.26 -2.61
C GLY A 59 6.07 -14.14 -2.10
N PRO A 60 5.60 -13.28 -1.18
CA PRO A 60 6.36 -12.11 -0.72
C PRO A 60 7.62 -12.43 0.10
N THR A 61 7.85 -13.71 0.41
CA THR A 61 9.08 -14.23 1.03
C THR A 61 10.12 -14.69 0.01
N ASP A 62 9.76 -14.74 -1.27
CA ASP A 62 10.65 -15.14 -2.35
C ASP A 62 11.80 -14.12 -2.51
N PRO A 63 13.05 -14.54 -2.77
CA PRO A 63 14.16 -13.62 -2.98
C PRO A 63 13.92 -12.56 -4.07
N VAL A 64 13.09 -12.86 -5.08
CA VAL A 64 12.75 -11.88 -6.13
C VAL A 64 11.74 -10.83 -5.65
N ALA A 65 11.01 -11.08 -4.56
CA ALA A 65 9.97 -10.19 -4.05
C ALA A 65 10.52 -8.82 -3.66
N GLU A 66 11.70 -8.73 -3.07
CA GLU A 66 12.31 -7.43 -2.70
C GLU A 66 12.55 -6.55 -3.94
N GLN A 67 12.92 -7.15 -5.07
CA GLN A 67 13.17 -6.46 -6.34
C GLN A 67 11.89 -5.99 -7.03
N ILE A 68 10.72 -6.40 -6.52
CA ILE A 68 9.42 -6.16 -7.14
C ILE A 68 8.51 -5.36 -6.21
N MET A 69 8.33 -5.77 -4.97
CA MET A 69 7.36 -5.20 -4.03
C MET A 69 7.69 -3.72 -3.75
N TYR A 70 8.89 -3.42 -3.22
CA TYR A 70 9.29 -2.04 -2.94
C TYR A 70 9.39 -1.17 -4.20
N PRO A 71 10.06 -1.60 -5.29
CA PRO A 71 10.09 -0.81 -6.51
C PRO A 71 8.71 -0.56 -7.14
N THR A 72 7.75 -1.47 -6.95
CA THR A 72 6.37 -1.25 -7.41
C THR A 72 5.69 -0.14 -6.62
N ALA A 73 5.80 -0.13 -5.29
CA ALA A 73 5.26 0.93 -4.45
C ALA A 73 5.91 2.30 -4.77
N GLU A 74 7.23 2.34 -4.93
CA GLU A 74 7.97 3.55 -5.32
C GLU A 74 7.49 4.13 -6.66
N ARG A 75 7.28 3.27 -7.66
CA ARG A 75 6.74 3.67 -8.98
C ARG A 75 5.29 4.12 -8.88
N LEU A 76 4.46 3.48 -8.05
CA LEU A 76 3.07 3.92 -7.82
C LEU A 76 3.02 5.33 -7.21
N LEU A 77 3.95 5.65 -6.30
CA LEU A 77 4.06 6.99 -5.71
C LEU A 77 4.44 8.08 -6.72
N GLU A 78 4.88 7.75 -7.94
CA GLU A 78 5.04 8.73 -9.04
C GLU A 78 3.70 9.17 -9.65
N HIS A 79 2.65 8.37 -9.43
CA HIS A 79 1.34 8.58 -10.03
C HIS A 79 0.26 8.90 -8.98
N CYS A 80 0.54 8.69 -7.71
CA CYS A 80 -0.39 9.00 -6.62
C CYS A 80 -0.37 10.49 -6.29
N ASP A 81 -1.55 11.04 -5.98
CA ASP A 81 -1.66 12.43 -5.51
C ASP A 81 -1.58 12.52 -3.98
N ALA A 82 -1.75 11.41 -3.25
CA ALA A 82 -1.76 11.37 -1.79
C ALA A 82 -1.47 9.95 -1.26
N VAL A 83 -1.13 9.88 0.04
CA VAL A 83 -1.04 8.61 0.79
C VAL A 83 -2.00 8.64 1.97
N LEU A 84 -2.73 7.56 2.20
CA LEU A 84 -3.40 7.25 3.45
C LEU A 84 -2.55 6.22 4.23
N ARG A 85 -1.98 6.62 5.36
CA ARG A 85 -1.25 5.71 6.27
C ARG A 85 -2.18 5.18 7.35
N LEU A 86 -2.58 3.92 7.24
CA LEU A 86 -3.32 3.20 8.28
C LEU A 86 -2.44 2.94 9.50
N PRO A 87 -2.98 2.67 10.71
CA PRO A 87 -2.17 2.36 11.88
C PRO A 87 -1.46 0.99 11.78
N GLY A 88 -0.48 0.77 12.65
CA GLY A 88 0.26 -0.50 12.81
C GLY A 88 1.68 -0.46 12.25
N ASP A 89 2.56 -1.25 12.85
CA ASP A 89 3.99 -1.31 12.51
C ASP A 89 4.17 -1.87 11.10
N SER A 90 4.83 -1.12 10.21
CA SER A 90 5.05 -1.52 8.83
C SER A 90 6.20 -0.73 8.20
N THR A 91 7.35 -1.38 8.03
CA THR A 91 8.52 -0.75 7.40
C THR A 91 8.21 -0.27 5.98
N GLY A 92 7.42 -1.04 5.22
CA GLY A 92 7.02 -0.64 3.87
C GLY A 92 6.10 0.58 3.87
N ALA A 93 5.10 0.62 4.74
CA ALA A 93 4.22 1.77 4.82
C ALA A 93 4.93 3.03 5.34
N ASP A 94 5.91 2.87 6.23
CA ASP A 94 6.73 3.99 6.73
C ASP A 94 7.66 4.54 5.63
N GLN A 95 8.19 3.64 4.79
CA GLN A 95 8.94 4.00 3.60
C GLN A 95 8.07 4.77 2.59
N ASP A 96 6.84 4.33 2.33
CA ASP A 96 5.89 5.03 1.46
C ASP A 96 5.60 6.45 1.96
N VAL A 97 5.38 6.61 3.27
CA VAL A 97 5.18 7.91 3.91
C VAL A 97 6.42 8.81 3.75
N ARG A 98 7.62 8.26 3.93
CA ARG A 98 8.87 9.01 3.73
C ARG A 98 8.97 9.54 2.30
N ILE A 99 8.78 8.67 1.30
CA ILE A 99 8.85 9.02 -0.13
C ILE A 99 7.76 10.04 -0.48
N ALA A 100 6.54 9.87 0.01
CA ALA A 100 5.44 10.80 -0.21
C ALA A 100 5.78 12.20 0.32
N ARG A 101 6.35 12.29 1.53
CA ARG A 101 6.81 13.56 2.12
C ARG A 101 7.93 14.20 1.33
N GLU A 102 8.93 13.43 0.88
CA GLU A 102 10.01 13.91 0.03
C GLU A 102 9.50 14.51 -1.29
N ARG A 103 8.37 14.00 -1.78
CA ARG A 103 7.71 14.46 -3.01
C ARG A 103 6.68 15.57 -2.77
N GLY A 104 6.47 15.98 -1.52
CA GLY A 104 5.46 16.99 -1.16
C GLY A 104 4.01 16.50 -1.30
N LEU A 105 3.78 15.19 -1.34
CA LEU A 105 2.44 14.61 -1.37
C LEU A 105 1.80 14.68 0.03
N PRO A 106 0.51 15.02 0.14
CA PRO A 106 -0.21 14.95 1.41
C PRO A 106 -0.26 13.51 1.93
N VAL A 107 0.00 13.36 3.23
CA VAL A 107 -0.14 12.10 3.96
C VAL A 107 -1.26 12.27 4.98
N TYR A 108 -2.31 11.47 4.81
CA TYR A 108 -3.45 11.40 5.72
C TYR A 108 -3.30 10.18 6.64
N HIS A 109 -3.79 10.30 7.87
CA HIS A 109 -3.83 9.19 8.82
C HIS A 109 -5.26 8.72 9.12
N ARG A 110 -6.24 9.41 8.56
CA ARG A 110 -7.67 9.12 8.69
C ARG A 110 -8.33 9.38 7.35
N VAL A 111 -9.29 8.53 6.96
CA VAL A 111 -10.01 8.73 5.70
C VAL A 111 -10.83 10.03 5.72
N GLU A 112 -11.31 10.43 6.90
CA GLU A 112 -12.14 11.63 7.04
C GLU A 112 -11.39 12.94 6.76
N ASP A 113 -10.06 12.92 6.88
CA ASP A 113 -9.20 14.08 6.60
C ASP A 113 -8.96 14.29 5.10
N ILE A 114 -9.28 13.27 4.28
CA ILE A 114 -9.21 13.37 2.82
C ILE A 114 -10.34 14.31 2.36
N PRO A 115 -10.04 15.37 1.58
CA PRO A 115 -11.08 16.25 1.04
C PRO A 115 -12.09 15.45 0.22
N ALA A 116 -13.37 15.83 0.21
CA ALA A 116 -14.35 15.26 -0.70
C ALA A 116 -14.33 16.01 -2.05
N ARG A 117 -14.71 15.33 -3.13
CA ARG A 117 -14.92 15.92 -4.47
C ARG A 117 -16.40 16.06 -4.82
#